data_AF-A0A2E4EHH2-F1
#
_entry.id   AF-A0A2E4EHH2-F1
#
_cell.length_a   1.000
_cell.length_b   1.000
_cell.length_c   1.000
_cell.angle_alpha   90.00
_cell.angle_beta   90.00
_cell.angle_gamma   90.00
#
_symmetry.space_group_name_H-M   'P 1'
#
loop_
_entity.id
_entity.type
_entity.pdbx_description
1 polymer ?
#
loop_
_entity_poly.entity_id
_entity_poly.type
_entity_poly.pdbx_seq_one_letter_code
_entity_poly.pdbx_strand_id
1 'polypeptide(L)'
;MKYELYVGENCHDCKKVCRTIVEMRLDIPVKNIDKGEIPPIDLFIFPALITTDGDLKAYGMDIVHFLKDQRNKAPRLSIFHRLMNFVREHC
;
A
#
# COMPACT_ATOMS: atom_id res chain seq x y z
N MET A 1 -7.74 5.81 8.91
CA MET A 1 -7.79 4.34 8.82
C MET A 1 -6.41 3.83 8.47
N LYS A 2 -5.97 2.71 9.06
CA LYS A 2 -4.68 2.08 8.77
C LYS A 2 -4.88 0.98 7.74
N TYR A 3 -3.98 0.90 6.77
CA TYR A 3 -4.02 -0.09 5.70
C TYR A 3 -2.75 -0.91 5.70
N GLU A 4 -2.82 -2.11 5.13
CA GLU A 4 -1.69 -2.97 4.83
C GLU A 4 -1.82 -3.42 3.37
N LEU A 5 -0.69 -3.44 2.65
CA LEU A 5 -0.65 -3.95 1.28
C LEU A 5 -0.05 -5.35 1.28
N TYR A 6 -0.81 -6.33 0.83
CA TYR A 6 -0.31 -7.67 0.59
C TYR A 6 0.09 -7.83 -0.88
N VAL A 7 1.28 -8.37 -1.10
CA VAL A 7 1.88 -8.60 -2.42
C VAL A 7 2.46 -10.01 -2.52
N GLY A 8 2.66 -10.48 -3.75
CA GLY A 8 3.45 -11.68 -4.05
C GLY A 8 4.62 -11.35 -4.98
N GLU A 9 5.56 -12.27 -5.08
CA GLU A 9 6.59 -12.35 -6.10
C GLU A 9 5.97 -12.55 -7.48
N ASN A 10 6.69 -12.15 -8.53
CA ASN A 10 6.23 -12.22 -9.93
C ASN A 10 4.89 -11.50 -10.22
N CYS A 11 4.49 -10.57 -9.36
CA CYS A 11 3.28 -9.78 -9.51
C CYS A 11 3.53 -8.52 -10.37
N HIS A 12 2.88 -8.46 -11.55
CA HIS A 12 3.04 -7.34 -12.48
C HIS A 12 2.60 -6.00 -11.88
N ASP A 13 1.42 -5.97 -11.27
CA ASP A 13 0.80 -4.74 -10.75
C ASP A 13 1.42 -4.27 -9.41
N CYS A 14 2.02 -5.18 -8.65
CA CYS A 14 2.56 -4.88 -7.32
C CYS A 14 3.61 -3.76 -7.37
N LYS A 15 4.51 -3.78 -8.37
CA LYS A 15 5.53 -2.72 -8.54
C LYS A 15 4.91 -1.34 -8.69
N LYS A 16 3.82 -1.24 -9.46
CA LYS A 16 3.16 0.04 -9.75
C LYS A 16 2.39 0.57 -8.54
N VAL A 17 1.75 -0.32 -7.78
CA VAL A 17 1.06 0.03 -6.54
C VAL A 17 2.07 0.45 -5.46
N CYS A 18 3.15 -0.31 -5.25
CA CYS A 18 4.22 0.05 -4.30
C CYS A 18 4.83 1.41 -4.63
N ARG A 19 5.13 1.67 -5.92
CA ARG A 19 5.63 2.98 -6.36
C ARG A 19 4.64 4.10 -6.03
N THR A 20 3.34 3.88 -6.25
CA THR A 20 2.29 4.85 -5.92
C THR A 20 2.27 5.18 -4.42
N ILE A 21 2.38 4.19 -3.54
CA ILE A 21 2.44 4.37 -2.08
C ILE A 21 3.63 5.25 -1.70
N VAL A 22 4.82 4.97 -2.26
CA VAL A 22 6.06 5.73 -2.02
C VAL A 22 5.96 7.17 -2.54
N GLU A 23 5.55 7.37 -3.79
CA GLU A 23 5.37 8.69 -4.41
C GLU A 23 4.34 9.53 -3.62
N MET A 24 3.31 8.85 -3.11
CA MET A 24 2.28 9.49 -2.32
C MET A 24 2.67 9.72 -0.86
N ARG A 25 3.79 9.15 -0.40
CA ARG A 25 4.29 9.21 0.98
C ARG A 25 3.26 8.70 1.97
N LEU A 26 2.62 7.59 1.63
CA LEU A 26 1.64 6.94 2.48
C LEU A 26 2.35 5.95 3.42
N ASP A 27 1.99 5.99 4.69
CA ASP A 27 2.46 5.04 5.69
C ASP A 27 1.60 3.76 5.62
N ILE A 28 1.87 2.93 4.60
CA ILE A 28 1.20 1.65 4.37
C ILE A 28 2.26 0.55 4.32
N PRO A 29 2.33 -0.33 5.34
CA PRO A 29 3.24 -1.47 5.31
C PRO A 29 2.94 -2.38 4.12
N VAL A 30 4.02 -2.85 3.48
CA VAL A 30 3.96 -3.84 2.39
C VAL A 30 4.41 -5.19 2.94
N LYS A 31 3.54 -6.18 2.84
CA LYS A 31 3.72 -7.55 3.34
C LYS A 31 3.77 -8.52 2.15
N ASN A 32 4.85 -9.29 2.05
CA ASN A 32 5.04 -10.24 0.96
C ASN A 32 4.66 -11.66 1.40
N ILE A 33 3.62 -12.21 0.79
CA ILE A 33 3.08 -13.53 1.17
C ILE A 33 4.03 -14.69 0.85
N ASP A 34 4.85 -14.56 -0.19
CA ASP A 34 5.84 -15.58 -0.55
C ASP A 34 7.03 -15.60 0.41
N LYS A 35 7.14 -14.58 1.27
CA LYS A 35 8.12 -14.49 2.37
C LYS A 35 7.52 -14.86 3.72
N GLY A 36 6.33 -15.45 3.74
CA GLY A 36 5.68 -15.97 4.96
C GLY A 36 4.73 -15.00 5.65
N GLU A 37 4.43 -13.85 5.04
CA GLU A 37 3.38 -12.95 5.55
C GLU A 37 1.99 -13.54 5.29
N ILE A 38 1.13 -13.55 6.31
CA ILE A 38 -0.19 -14.19 6.24
C ILE A 38 -1.27 -13.10 6.24
N PRO A 39 -2.07 -12.98 5.16
CA PRO A 39 -3.19 -12.05 5.13
C PRO A 39 -4.32 -12.50 6.09
N PRO A 40 -5.13 -11.56 6.61
CA PRO A 40 -6.23 -11.87 7.52
C PRO A 40 -7.42 -12.59 6.85
N ILE A 41 -7.42 -12.66 5.52
CA ILE A 41 -8.42 -13.33 4.69
C ILE A 41 -7.71 -14.05 3.54
N ASP A 42 -8.35 -15.05 2.95
CA ASP A 42 -7.86 -15.70 1.74
C ASP A 42 -7.88 -14.72 0.55
N LEU A 43 -6.75 -14.59 -0.13
CA LEU A 43 -6.57 -13.69 -1.27
C LEU A 43 -6.32 -14.51 -2.54
N PHE A 44 -7.07 -14.18 -3.59
CA PHE A 44 -6.94 -14.81 -4.91
C PHE A 44 -6.19 -13.95 -5.93
N ILE A 45 -6.03 -12.66 -5.64
CA ILE A 45 -5.46 -11.66 -6.55
C ILE A 45 -4.51 -10.77 -5.76
N PHE A 46 -3.37 -10.40 -6.37
CA PHE A 46 -2.40 -9.46 -5.82
C PHE A 46 -2.11 -8.33 -6.82
N PRO A 47 -1.72 -7.13 -6.35
CA PRO A 47 -1.68 -6.68 -4.95
C PRO A 47 -3.07 -6.55 -4.33
N ALA A 48 -3.16 -6.62 -3.00
CA ALA A 48 -4.41 -6.46 -2.24
C ALA A 48 -4.23 -5.41 -1.13
N LEU A 49 -5.11 -4.40 -1.10
CA LEU A 49 -5.13 -3.41 -0.02
C LEU A 49 -6.19 -3.80 0.99
N ILE A 50 -5.76 -4.05 2.23
CA ILE A 50 -6.62 -4.47 3.32
C ILE A 50 -6.50 -3.46 4.47
N THR A 51 -7.58 -3.25 5.21
CA THR A 51 -7.50 -2.56 6.50
C THR A 51 -6.84 -3.46 7.55
N THR A 52 -6.31 -2.86 8.61
CA THR A 52 -5.81 -3.64 9.76
C THR A 52 -6.88 -4.53 10.42
N ASP A 53 -8.16 -4.23 10.19
CA ASP A 53 -9.29 -4.99 10.74
C ASP A 53 -9.73 -6.16 9.82
N GLY A 54 -9.06 -6.36 8.69
CA GLY A 54 -9.30 -7.49 7.78
C GLY A 54 -10.19 -7.17 6.57
N ASP A 55 -10.77 -5.98 6.48
CA ASP A 55 -11.58 -5.61 5.31
C ASP A 55 -10.70 -5.38 4.08
N LEU A 56 -10.98 -6.11 3.00
CA LEU A 56 -10.48 -5.81 1.67
C LEU A 56 -11.06 -4.47 1.16
N LYS A 57 -10.20 -3.60 0.62
CA LYS A 57 -10.62 -2.33 0.00
C LYS A 57 -10.45 -2.28 -1.51
N ALA A 58 -9.40 -2.89 -2.05
CA ALA A 58 -9.18 -2.95 -3.49
C ALA A 58 -8.12 -4.02 -3.85
N TYR A 59 -8.14 -4.45 -5.11
CA TYR A 59 -7.12 -5.31 -5.73
C TYR A 59 -6.44 -4.62 -6.91
N GLY A 60 -5.28 -5.13 -7.31
CA GLY A 60 -4.65 -4.75 -8.58
C GLY A 60 -4.42 -3.25 -8.69
N MET A 61 -4.73 -2.72 -9.87
CA MET A 61 -4.63 -1.29 -10.16
C MET A 61 -5.73 -0.44 -9.53
N ASP A 62 -6.86 -1.02 -9.10
CA ASP A 62 -7.94 -0.28 -8.43
C ASP A 62 -7.47 0.34 -7.10
N ILE A 63 -6.43 -0.25 -6.49
CA ILE A 63 -5.76 0.31 -5.33
C ILE A 63 -5.25 1.72 -5.60
N VAL A 64 -4.70 2.00 -6.79
CA VAL A 64 -4.20 3.34 -7.14
C VAL A 64 -5.33 4.35 -7.20
N HIS A 65 -6.48 3.97 -7.77
CA HIS A 65 -7.66 4.81 -7.82
C HIS A 65 -8.18 5.11 -6.41
N PHE A 66 -8.34 4.08 -5.59
CA PHE A 66 -8.75 4.20 -4.19
C PHE A 66 -7.83 5.14 -3.40
N LEU A 67 -6.51 4.95 -3.48
CA LEU A 67 -5.55 5.77 -2.73
C LEU A 67 -5.58 7.24 -3.15
N LYS A 68 -5.67 7.52 -4.46
CA LYS A 68 -5.74 8.89 -4.98
C LYS A 68 -7.01 9.59 -4.50
N ASP A 69 -8.15 8.91 -4.51
CA ASP A 69 -9.41 9.45 -4.02
C ASP A 69 -9.36 9.76 -2.51
N GLN A 70 -8.75 8.87 -1.71
CA GLN A 70 -8.57 9.11 -0.28
C GLN A 70 -7.66 10.31 -0.02
N ARG A 71 -6.56 10.45 -0.77
CA ARG A 71 -5.66 11.60 -0.63
C ARG A 71 -6.34 12.91 -1.00
N ASN A 72 -7.20 12.92 -2.02
CA ASN A 72 -7.97 14.10 -2.40
C ASN A 72 -8.97 14.53 -1.30
N LYS A 73 -9.38 13.60 -0.43
CA LYS A 73 -10.23 13.86 0.74
C LYS A 73 -9.43 14.28 1.99
N ALA A 74 -8.12 14.03 2.04
CA ALA A 74 -7.29 14.34 3.20
C ALA A 74 -6.85 15.82 3.23
N PRO A 75 -6.84 16.49 4.40
CA PRO A 75 -6.35 17.86 4.52
C PRO A 75 -4.85 17.93 4.19
N ARG A 76 -4.43 18.96 3.44
CA ARG A 76 -3.04 19.16 3.02
C ARG A 76 -2.14 19.41 4.24
N LEU A 77 -1.31 18.44 4.61
CA LEU A 77 -0.29 18.61 5.65
C LEU A 77 0.87 19.51 5.17
N SER A 78 1.28 20.43 6.05
CA SER A 78 2.31 21.44 5.85
C SER A 78 3.71 20.84 5.62
N ILE A 79 4.50 21.53 4.80
CA ILE A 79 5.80 21.15 4.21
C ILE A 79 6.88 20.74 5.23
N PHE A 80 6.74 21.11 6.50
CA PHE A 80 7.76 20.92 7.53
C PHE A 80 7.99 19.47 7.98
N HIS A 81 7.09 18.52 7.69
CA HIS A 81 7.25 17.12 8.11
C HIS A 81 8.20 16.28 7.20
N ARG A 82 8.78 16.91 6.18
CA ARG A 82 9.26 16.23 4.96
C ARG A 82 10.76 15.86 4.96
N LEU A 83 11.51 16.22 6.01
CA LEU A 83 12.97 16.08 6.08
C LEU A 83 13.49 14.80 6.77
N MET A 84 12.62 13.99 7.39
CA MET A 84 13.04 12.96 8.37
C MET A 84 12.89 11.49 7.93
N ASN A 85 12.70 11.14 6.65
CA ASN A 85 12.57 9.73 6.22
C ASN A 85 13.28 9.43 4.89
N PHE A 86 14.56 9.78 4.80
CA PHE A 86 15.46 9.53 3.65
C PHE A 86 16.09 8.11 3.65
N VAL A 87 15.67 7.17 4.51
CA VAL A 87 16.33 5.85 4.60
C VAL A 87 15.30 4.71 4.66
N ARG A 88 15.15 4.00 3.53
CA ARG A 88 15.08 2.52 3.46
C ARG A 88 14.94 2.08 2.00
N GLU A 89 16.10 1.78 1.43
CA GLU A 89 16.27 0.94 0.26
C GLU A 89 15.71 -0.47 0.53
N HIS A 90 15.51 -1.24 -0.55
CA HIS A 90 15.05 -2.64 -0.62
C HIS A 90 13.53 -2.80 -0.78
N CYS A 91 13.04 -2.46 -1.99
CA CYS A 91 12.12 -3.35 -2.70
C CYS A 91 12.93 -4.46 -3.37
#